data_AF-A0A7W9UKK1-F1
#
_entry.id   AF-A0A7W9UKK1-F1
#
_cell.length_a   1.000
_cell.length_b   1.000
_cell.length_c   1.000
_cell.angle_alpha   90.00
_cell.angle_beta   90.00
_cell.angle_gamma   90.00
#
_symmetry.space_group_name_H-M   'P 1'
#
loop_
_entity.id
_entity.type
_entity.pdbx_description
1 polymer ?
#
loop_
_entity_poly.entity_id
_entity_poly.type
_entity_poly.pdbx_seq_one_letter_code
_entity_poly.pdbx_strand_id
1 'polypeptide(L)'
;MNSLERQLLSCLDALRELPSPGNVRSVRRAVLALRTAADELDQADPYSRGVHALYEYVDTSSRAAVSDRMQWLGGRRSEYENALASALAAARRGGSVYALSCQRDDLGRLGAEIEGLDRPEDREALRSLLSYVYMKNREALGLAVSSGWGSPTPNYRLEMGRTDLAGAGS
;
A
#
# COMPACT_ATOMS: atom_id res chain seq x y z
N MET A 1 -9.12 8.66 -4.61
CA MET A 1 -7.83 8.79 -3.87
C MET A 1 -7.67 10.23 -3.39
N ASN A 2 -7.70 10.44 -2.08
CA ASN A 2 -7.61 11.76 -1.44
C ASN A 2 -6.32 12.50 -1.86
N SER A 3 -6.36 13.84 -1.93
CA SER A 3 -5.20 14.69 -2.24
C SER A 3 -4.07 14.49 -1.22
N LEU A 4 -4.43 14.40 0.06
CA LEU A 4 -3.47 14.21 1.16
C LEU A 4 -2.71 12.89 1.01
N GLU A 5 -3.43 11.79 0.79
CA GLU A 5 -2.82 10.46 0.59
C GLU A 5 -1.79 10.47 -0.54
N ARG A 6 -2.13 11.10 -1.68
CA ARG A 6 -1.21 11.23 -2.83
C ARG A 6 0.05 12.01 -2.47
N GLN A 7 -0.10 13.12 -1.76
CA GLN A 7 1.04 13.95 -1.33
C GLN A 7 1.94 13.19 -0.36
N LEU A 8 1.37 12.41 0.57
CA LEU A 8 2.13 11.58 1.50
C LEU A 8 2.91 10.47 0.80
N LEU A 9 2.29 9.77 -0.14
CA LEU A 9 2.97 8.76 -0.95
C LEU A 9 4.11 9.36 -1.78
N SER A 10 3.89 10.53 -2.38
CA SER A 10 4.94 11.25 -3.09
C SER A 10 6.09 11.67 -2.17
N CYS A 11 5.81 12.08 -0.94
CA CYS A 11 6.85 12.35 0.07
C CYS A 11 7.64 11.09 0.43
N LEU A 12 6.95 9.95 0.57
CA LEU A 12 7.59 8.66 0.87
C LEU A 12 8.51 8.21 -0.26
N ASP A 13 8.06 8.31 -1.51
CA ASP A 13 8.86 7.97 -2.69
C ASP A 13 10.09 8.89 -2.78
N ALA A 14 9.92 10.20 -2.54
CA ALA A 14 11.02 11.16 -2.52
C ALA A 14 12.07 10.89 -1.43
N LEU A 15 11.66 10.37 -0.26
CA LEU A 15 12.60 9.93 0.78
C LEU A 15 13.44 8.74 0.32
N ARG A 16 12.87 7.84 -0.48
CA ARG A 16 13.49 6.57 -0.87
C ARG A 16 14.44 6.69 -2.07
N GLU A 17 14.10 7.47 -3.08
CA GLU A 17 14.85 7.47 -4.35
C GLU A 17 16.25 8.07 -4.24
N LEU A 18 16.40 9.26 -3.64
CA LEU A 18 17.70 9.97 -3.58
C LEU A 18 17.76 10.90 -2.35
N PRO A 19 18.01 10.38 -1.14
CA PRO A 19 17.88 11.16 0.09
C PRO A 19 19.02 12.16 0.34
N SER A 20 19.33 13.09 -0.58
CA SER A 20 20.29 14.17 -0.27
C SER A 20 19.86 14.95 0.99
N PRO A 21 20.78 15.52 1.78
CA PRO A 21 20.39 16.31 2.97
C PRO A 21 19.42 17.45 2.65
N GLY A 22 19.53 18.03 1.45
CA GLY A 22 18.58 19.03 0.94
C GLY A 22 17.20 18.44 0.67
N ASN A 23 17.13 17.28 0.00
CA ASN A 23 15.87 16.59 -0.29
C ASN A 23 15.13 16.18 1.00
N VAL A 24 15.83 15.56 1.95
CA VAL A 24 15.24 15.13 3.23
C VAL A 24 14.64 16.31 4.00
N ARG A 25 15.31 17.47 4.03
CA ARG A 25 14.76 18.69 4.65
C ARG A 25 13.55 19.24 3.91
N SER A 26 13.56 19.19 2.58
CA SER A 26 12.40 19.59 1.76
C SER A 26 11.20 18.68 2.03
N VAL A 27 11.40 17.36 2.09
CA VAL A 27 10.34 16.43 2.47
C VAL A 27 9.85 16.71 3.89
N ARG A 28 10.75 16.91 4.86
CA ARG A 28 10.35 17.25 6.24
C ARG A 28 9.45 18.48 6.30
N ARG A 29 9.77 19.54 5.53
CA ARG A 29 8.93 20.74 5.44
C ARG A 29 7.57 20.46 4.79
N ALA A 30 7.55 19.69 3.72
CA ALA A 30 6.31 19.30 3.06
C ALA A 30 5.40 18.51 4.01
N VAL A 31 5.95 17.54 4.76
CA VAL A 31 5.20 16.74 5.74
C VAL A 31 4.64 17.61 6.86
N LEU A 32 5.44 18.55 7.39
CA LEU A 32 4.96 19.50 8.39
C LEU A 32 3.81 20.38 7.88
N ALA A 33 3.83 20.78 6.60
CA ALA A 33 2.75 21.54 5.99
C ALA A 33 1.45 20.73 5.83
N LEU A 34 1.55 19.39 5.76
CA LEU A 34 0.40 18.49 5.67
C LEU A 34 -0.25 18.17 7.02
N ARG A 35 0.39 18.55 8.15
CA ARG A 35 -0.06 18.22 9.50
C ARG A 35 -1.51 18.61 9.77
N THR A 36 -1.88 19.87 9.48
CA THR A 36 -3.24 20.35 9.73
C THR A 36 -4.29 19.51 8.99
N ALA A 37 -4.01 19.17 7.73
CA ALA A 37 -4.91 18.33 6.94
C ALA A 37 -5.00 16.89 7.46
N ALA A 38 -3.92 16.37 8.08
CA ALA A 38 -3.93 15.07 8.73
C ALA A 38 -4.71 15.11 10.05
N ASP A 39 -4.52 16.16 10.86
CA ASP A 39 -5.20 16.36 12.14
C ASP A 39 -6.72 16.55 11.96
N GLU A 40 -7.16 17.09 10.82
CA GLU A 40 -8.58 17.27 10.45
C GLU A 40 -9.27 15.99 9.93
N LEU A 41 -8.54 14.89 9.76
CA LEU A 41 -9.12 13.62 9.32
C LEU A 41 -10.10 13.06 10.35
N ASP A 42 -11.28 12.65 9.88
CA ASP A 42 -12.29 12.00 10.73
C ASP A 42 -11.79 10.63 11.20
N GLN A 43 -11.46 10.54 12.49
CA GLN A 43 -10.95 9.30 13.09
C GLN A 43 -12.04 8.22 13.25
N ALA A 44 -13.33 8.55 13.05
CA ALA A 44 -14.39 7.55 13.00
C ALA A 44 -14.36 6.75 11.69
N ASP A 45 -13.93 7.37 10.59
CA ASP A 45 -13.81 6.73 9.28
C ASP A 45 -12.55 5.83 9.22
N PRO A 46 -12.70 4.51 8.96
CA PRO A 46 -11.57 3.60 8.78
C PRO A 46 -10.58 4.03 7.69
N TYR A 47 -11.04 4.66 6.60
CA TYR A 47 -10.16 5.12 5.53
C TYR A 47 -9.30 6.30 6.02
N SER A 48 -9.95 7.30 6.60
CA SER A 48 -9.28 8.46 7.20
C SER A 48 -8.27 8.07 8.27
N ARG A 49 -8.57 7.08 9.14
CA ARG A 49 -7.59 6.51 10.08
C ARG A 49 -6.36 5.91 9.40
N GLY A 50 -6.54 5.18 8.30
CA GLY A 50 -5.42 4.61 7.56
C GLY A 50 -4.56 5.69 6.90
N VAL A 51 -5.16 6.77 6.38
CA VAL A 51 -4.41 7.92 5.84
C VAL A 51 -3.67 8.66 6.96
N HIS A 52 -4.26 8.81 8.14
CA HIS A 52 -3.59 9.36 9.32
C HIS A 52 -2.38 8.50 9.72
N ALA A 53 -2.52 7.17 9.72
CA ALA A 53 -1.42 6.26 10.00
C ALA A 53 -0.29 6.36 8.96
N LEU A 54 -0.61 6.60 7.68
CA LEU A 54 0.41 6.91 6.67
C LEU A 54 1.13 8.22 7.00
N TYR A 55 0.42 9.26 7.42
CA TYR A 55 1.03 10.52 7.84
C TYR A 55 2.00 10.31 9.02
N GLU A 56 1.58 9.60 10.07
CA GLU A 56 2.43 9.29 11.24
C GLU A 56 3.73 8.58 10.85
N TYR A 57 3.63 7.60 9.95
CA TYR A 57 4.80 6.89 9.44
C TYR A 57 5.74 7.83 8.65
N VAL A 58 5.21 8.66 7.75
CA VAL A 58 6.02 9.57 6.93
C VAL A 58 6.62 10.69 7.80
N ASP A 59 5.89 11.20 8.79
CA ASP A 59 6.39 12.17 9.76
C ASP A 59 7.56 11.58 10.55
N THR A 60 7.39 10.39 11.13
CA THR A 60 8.44 9.70 11.89
C THR A 60 9.65 9.37 11.01
N SER A 61 9.43 8.85 9.81
CA SER A 61 10.50 8.50 8.87
C SER A 61 11.27 9.73 8.38
N SER A 62 10.57 10.84 8.12
CA SER A 62 11.23 12.09 7.74
C SER A 62 12.05 12.70 8.89
N ARG A 63 11.63 12.54 10.15
CA ARG A 63 12.44 12.95 11.32
C ARG A 63 13.69 12.07 11.45
N ALA A 64 13.53 10.75 11.36
CA ALA A 64 14.64 9.80 11.44
C ALA A 64 15.67 10.01 10.32
N ALA A 65 15.21 10.28 9.09
CA ALA A 65 16.08 10.57 7.96
C ALA A 65 16.87 11.88 8.14
N VAL A 66 16.35 12.85 8.89
CA VAL A 66 17.09 14.09 9.25
C VAL A 66 18.14 13.81 10.31
N SER A 67 17.86 12.96 11.29
CA SER A 67 18.78 12.69 12.42
C SER A 67 19.92 11.75 12.05
N ASP A 68 19.61 10.61 11.42
CA ASP A 68 20.62 9.63 11.00
C ASP A 68 20.14 8.89 9.73
N ARG A 69 20.62 9.39 8.59
CA ARG A 69 20.26 8.86 7.27
C ARG A 69 20.76 7.42 7.04
N MET A 70 21.94 7.07 7.54
CA MET A 70 22.53 5.75 7.30
C MET A 70 21.81 4.69 8.13
N GLN A 71 21.42 5.04 9.35
CA GLN A 71 20.60 4.19 10.20
C GLN A 71 19.20 3.99 9.62
N TRP A 72 18.60 5.04 9.02
CA TRP A 72 17.28 4.93 8.41
C TRP A 72 17.24 4.00 7.17
N LEU A 73 18.27 4.05 6.32
CA LEU A 73 18.34 3.21 5.11
C LEU A 73 18.82 1.77 5.37
N GLY A 74 19.33 1.48 6.56
CA GLY A 74 19.98 0.22 6.88
C GLY A 74 19.21 -0.64 7.90
N GLY A 75 19.48 -1.94 7.90
CA GLY A 75 19.06 -2.88 8.94
C GLY A 75 17.65 -3.46 8.76
N ARG A 76 17.19 -4.20 9.78
CA ARG A 76 15.95 -5.01 9.74
C ARG A 76 14.70 -4.19 9.41
N ARG A 77 14.65 -2.91 9.78
CA ARG A 77 13.51 -2.03 9.46
C ARG A 77 13.24 -1.97 7.96
N SER A 78 14.27 -1.82 7.12
CA SER A 78 14.08 -1.69 5.68
C SER A 78 13.51 -2.98 5.04
N GLU A 79 13.82 -4.14 5.62
CA GLU A 79 13.24 -5.43 5.21
C GLU A 79 11.72 -5.45 5.43
N TYR A 80 11.24 -5.01 6.61
CA TYR A 80 9.81 -4.88 6.90
C TYR A 80 9.14 -3.83 6.00
N GLU A 81 9.79 -2.69 5.76
CA GLU A 81 9.26 -1.66 4.86
C GLU A 81 9.12 -2.16 3.41
N ASN A 82 10.07 -2.97 2.94
CA ASN A 82 10.02 -3.60 1.62
C ASN A 82 8.89 -4.65 1.53
N ALA A 83 8.72 -5.47 2.58
CA ALA A 83 7.61 -6.43 2.66
C ALA A 83 6.26 -5.69 2.62
N LEU A 84 6.11 -4.62 3.39
CA LEU A 84 4.91 -3.77 3.41
C LEU A 84 4.67 -3.07 2.07
N ALA A 85 5.72 -2.58 1.40
CA ALA A 85 5.63 -1.97 0.07
C ALA A 85 5.18 -2.99 -0.99
N SER A 86 5.71 -4.22 -0.94
CA SER A 86 5.30 -5.31 -1.82
C SER A 86 3.82 -5.67 -1.61
N ALA A 87 3.38 -5.78 -0.36
CA ALA A 87 1.99 -6.01 -0.01
C ALA A 87 1.09 -4.87 -0.52
N LEU A 88 1.49 -3.61 -0.32
CA LEU A 88 0.75 -2.46 -0.84
C LEU A 88 0.62 -2.51 -2.38
N ALA A 89 1.70 -2.84 -3.09
CA ALA A 89 1.70 -2.99 -4.54
C ALA A 89 0.82 -4.15 -5.02
N ALA A 90 0.76 -5.26 -4.27
CA ALA A 90 -0.16 -6.37 -4.54
C ALA A 90 -1.62 -5.94 -4.34
N ALA A 91 -1.96 -5.27 -3.23
CA ALA A 91 -3.30 -4.78 -2.96
C ALA A 91 -3.80 -3.79 -4.03
N ARG A 92 -2.91 -2.90 -4.52
CA ARG A 92 -3.23 -1.95 -5.60
C ARG A 92 -3.48 -2.60 -6.95
N ARG A 93 -2.76 -3.69 -7.26
CA ARG A 93 -3.00 -4.49 -8.47
C ARG A 93 -4.34 -5.24 -8.40
N GLY A 94 -4.89 -5.39 -7.20
CA GLY A 94 -6.06 -6.22 -6.96
C GLY A 94 -5.75 -7.70 -7.08
N GLY A 95 -6.80 -8.52 -7.17
CA GLY A 95 -6.66 -9.96 -7.28
C GLY A 95 -7.95 -10.67 -6.91
N SER A 96 -7.90 -12.00 -6.89
CA SER A 96 -9.01 -12.80 -6.37
C SER A 96 -9.18 -12.58 -4.87
N VAL A 97 -10.40 -12.80 -4.37
CA VAL A 97 -10.71 -12.79 -2.93
C VAL A 97 -9.74 -13.69 -2.15
N TYR A 98 -9.40 -14.85 -2.72
CA TYR A 98 -8.45 -15.79 -2.14
C TYR A 98 -7.04 -15.19 -2.00
N ALA A 99 -6.49 -14.63 -3.08
CA ALA A 99 -5.14 -14.05 -3.06
C ALA A 99 -5.02 -12.90 -2.05
N LEU A 100 -6.03 -12.02 -1.99
CA LEU A 100 -6.06 -10.90 -1.06
C LEU A 100 -6.25 -11.36 0.40
N SER A 101 -6.95 -12.47 0.62
CA SER A 101 -7.12 -13.09 1.94
C SER A 101 -5.82 -13.73 2.44
N CYS A 102 -5.10 -14.46 1.59
CA CYS A 102 -3.76 -14.96 1.93
C CYS A 102 -2.80 -13.82 2.28
N GLN A 103 -2.84 -12.74 1.50
CA GLN A 103 -2.04 -11.55 1.77
C GLN A 103 -2.40 -10.90 3.12
N ARG A 104 -3.68 -10.90 3.51
CA ARG A 104 -4.11 -10.40 4.82
C ARG A 104 -3.51 -11.23 5.96
N ASP A 105 -3.47 -12.55 5.79
CA ASP A 105 -2.88 -13.45 6.79
C ASP A 105 -1.36 -13.24 6.89
N ASP A 106 -0.68 -12.99 5.76
CA ASP A 106 0.73 -12.61 5.71
C ASP A 106 1.01 -11.30 6.46
N LEU A 107 0.15 -10.28 6.27
CA LEU A 107 0.21 -9.04 7.04
C LEU A 107 0.01 -9.28 8.54
N GLY A 108 -0.75 -10.31 8.92
CA GLY A 108 -0.95 -10.73 10.31
C GLY A 108 0.34 -11.24 10.93
N ARG A 109 1.03 -12.12 10.21
CA ARG A 109 2.34 -12.64 10.61
C ARG A 109 3.39 -11.54 10.68
N LEU A 110 3.43 -10.67 9.66
CA LEU A 110 4.34 -9.52 9.63
C LEU A 110 4.12 -8.57 10.80
N GLY A 111 2.87 -8.36 11.19
CA GLY A 111 2.53 -7.59 12.39
C GLY A 111 3.13 -8.17 13.66
N ALA A 112 2.98 -9.48 13.88
CA ALA A 112 3.58 -10.16 15.03
C ALA A 112 5.12 -10.08 15.06
N GLU A 113 5.76 -10.11 13.89
CA GLU A 113 7.21 -9.92 13.79
C GLU A 113 7.64 -8.48 14.11
N ILE A 114 6.89 -7.48 13.62
CA ILE A 114 7.10 -6.07 13.94
C ILE A 114 6.99 -5.84 15.45
N GLU A 115 6.04 -6.48 16.13
CA GLU A 115 5.89 -6.44 17.58
C GLU A 115 7.12 -6.95 18.36
N GLY A 116 7.87 -7.87 17.76
CA GLY A 116 9.08 -8.45 18.33
C GLY A 116 10.34 -7.59 18.17
N LEU A 117 10.27 -6.42 17.51
CA LEU A 117 11.43 -5.56 17.29
C LEU A 117 11.93 -4.90 18.57
N ASP A 118 13.24 -4.98 18.83
CA ASP A 118 13.86 -4.43 20.05
C ASP A 118 13.74 -2.90 20.16
N ARG A 119 13.66 -2.20 19.02
CA ARG A 119 13.58 -0.73 18.96
C ARG A 119 12.12 -0.25 18.92
N PRO A 120 11.64 0.47 19.94
CA PRO A 120 10.25 0.96 19.99
C PRO A 120 9.92 1.92 18.85
N GLU A 121 10.86 2.81 18.48
CA GLU A 121 10.66 3.80 17.41
C GLU A 121 10.42 3.14 16.05
N ASP A 122 11.19 2.09 15.72
CA ASP A 122 11.02 1.34 14.49
C ASP A 122 9.70 0.56 14.51
N ARG A 123 9.33 -0.01 15.66
CA ARG A 123 8.06 -0.71 15.86
C ARG A 123 6.86 0.22 15.64
N GLU A 124 6.85 1.39 16.24
CA GLU A 124 5.76 2.36 16.09
C GLU A 124 5.61 2.86 14.66
N ALA A 125 6.73 3.21 14.01
CA ALA A 125 6.71 3.60 12.60
C ALA A 125 6.14 2.48 11.71
N LEU A 126 6.62 1.24 11.89
CA LEU A 126 6.18 0.09 11.10
C LEU A 126 4.72 -0.30 11.38
N ARG A 127 4.23 -0.14 12.61
CA ARG A 127 2.80 -0.31 12.94
C ARG A 127 1.92 0.68 12.19
N SER A 128 2.34 1.94 12.12
CA SER A 128 1.62 2.98 11.39
C SER A 128 1.55 2.67 9.89
N LEU A 129 2.67 2.24 9.29
CA LEU A 129 2.68 1.79 7.89
C LEU A 129 1.82 0.54 7.69
N LEU A 130 1.93 -0.45 8.57
CA LEU A 130 1.14 -1.69 8.53
C LEU A 130 -0.37 -1.39 8.58
N SER A 131 -0.80 -0.46 9.43
CA SER A 131 -2.20 -0.04 9.53
C SER A 131 -2.73 0.52 8.21
N TYR A 132 -1.96 1.39 7.55
CA TYR A 132 -2.28 1.89 6.21
C TYR A 132 -2.36 0.76 5.16
N VAL A 133 -1.41 -0.18 5.17
CA VAL A 133 -1.40 -1.30 4.23
C VAL A 133 -2.59 -2.25 4.46
N TYR A 134 -2.96 -2.50 5.72
CA TYR A 134 -4.16 -3.27 6.07
C TYR A 134 -5.43 -2.62 5.54
N MET A 135 -5.56 -1.30 5.72
CA MET A 135 -6.68 -0.55 5.15
C MET A 135 -6.75 -0.76 3.63
N LYS A 136 -5.62 -0.64 2.92
CA LYS A 136 -5.58 -0.88 1.46
C LYS A 136 -5.91 -2.29 1.03
N ASN A 137 -5.42 -3.30 1.76
CA ASN A 137 -5.79 -4.68 1.50
C ASN A 137 -7.29 -4.91 1.71
N ARG A 138 -7.88 -4.31 2.76
CA ARG A 138 -9.32 -4.39 3.03
C ARG A 138 -10.17 -3.72 1.94
N GLU A 139 -9.76 -2.54 1.46
CA GLU A 139 -10.41 -1.87 0.32
C GLU A 139 -10.38 -2.77 -0.92
N ALA A 140 -9.21 -3.33 -1.26
CA ALA A 140 -9.05 -4.23 -2.39
C ALA A 140 -9.92 -5.49 -2.25
N LEU A 141 -9.98 -6.07 -1.05
CA LEU A 141 -10.82 -7.24 -0.77
C LEU A 141 -12.31 -6.92 -0.94
N GLY A 142 -12.75 -5.76 -0.44
CA GLY A 142 -14.13 -5.29 -0.63
C GLY A 142 -14.49 -5.18 -2.11
N LEU A 143 -13.62 -4.60 -2.92
CA LEU A 143 -13.80 -4.50 -4.37
C LEU A 143 -13.79 -5.87 -5.07
N ALA A 144 -12.91 -6.78 -4.67
CA ALA A 144 -12.83 -8.13 -5.20
C ALA A 144 -14.10 -8.95 -4.88
N VAL A 145 -14.65 -8.78 -3.67
CA VAL A 145 -15.92 -9.39 -3.30
C VAL A 145 -17.03 -8.81 -4.17
N SER A 146 -17.20 -7.49 -4.23
CA SER A 146 -18.26 -6.85 -5.02
C SER A 146 -18.22 -7.20 -6.50
N SER A 147 -17.02 -7.35 -7.08
CA SER A 147 -16.86 -7.77 -8.48
C SER A 147 -17.15 -9.26 -8.72
N GLY A 148 -16.86 -10.13 -7.75
CA GLY A 148 -17.19 -11.56 -7.82
C GLY A 148 -18.70 -11.87 -7.77
N TRP A 149 -19.52 -10.93 -7.26
CA TRP A 149 -20.99 -11.03 -7.27
C TRP A 149 -21.64 -10.31 -8.45
N GLY A 150 -20.88 -9.59 -9.27
CA GLY A 150 -21.34 -9.06 -10.55
C GLY A 150 -21.52 -10.19 -11.55
N SER A 151 -22.71 -10.31 -12.14
CA SER A 151 -23.15 -11.37 -13.07
C SER A 151 -22.04 -12.02 -13.90
N PRO A 152 -22.03 -13.36 -14.08
CA PRO A 152 -21.13 -13.99 -15.02
C PRO A 152 -21.40 -13.36 -16.39
N THR A 153 -20.41 -12.70 -16.97
CA THR A 153 -20.44 -12.35 -18.38
C THR A 153 -20.65 -13.65 -19.14
N PRO A 154 -21.80 -13.86 -19.81
CA PRO A 154 -21.96 -15.05 -20.62
C PRO A 154 -21.01 -14.87 -21.79
N ASN A 155 -19.90 -15.61 -21.77
CA ASN A 155 -19.08 -15.83 -22.95
C ASN A 155 -19.91 -16.63 -23.95
N TYR A 156 -20.85 -15.98 -24.64
CA TYR A 156 -21.42 -16.49 -25.88
C TYR A 156 -20.30 -16.44 -26.92
N ARG A 157 -19.49 -17.50 -26.93
CA ARG A 157 -18.68 -17.85 -28.09
C ARG A 157 -19.66 -18.25 -29.17
N LEU A 158 -20.03 -17.28 -30.01
CA LEU A 158 -20.66 -17.54 -31.29
C LEU A 158 -19.71 -18.45 -32.08
N GLU A 159 -19.98 -19.75 -32.05
CA GLU A 159 -19.53 -20.66 -33.10
C GLU A 159 -20.24 -20.23 -34.38
N MET A 160 -19.64 -19.25 -35.07
CA MET A 160 -19.98 -18.94 -36.43
C MET A 160 -19.43 -20.10 -37.26
N GLY A 161 -20.29 -21.10 -37.50
CA GLY A 161 -20.01 -22.24 -38.36
C GLY A 161 -19.42 -21.77 -39.67
N ARG A 162 -18.11 -21.99 -39.81
CA ARG A 162 -17.37 -21.70 -41.02
C ARG A 162 -17.79 -22.76 -42.02
N THR A 163 -18.47 -22.30 -43.06
CA THR A 163 -18.85 -23.02 -44.26
C THR A 163 -17.70 -23.89 -44.78
N ASP A 164 -17.90 -25.21 -44.75
CA ASP A 164 -17.10 -26.18 -45.50
C ASP A 164 -17.36 -26.00 -47.00
N LEU A 165 -16.56 -25.14 -47.62
CA LEU A 165 -16.34 -25.14 -49.07
C LEU A 165 -15.06 -25.93 -49.35
N ALA A 166 -15.15 -27.26 -49.34
CA ALA A 166 -14.17 -28.16 -49.97
C ALA A 166 -14.68 -29.61 -50.06
N GLY A 167 -15.44 -29.92 -51.10
CA GLY A 167 -15.55 -31.27 -51.68
C GLY A 167 -15.63 -31.09 -53.18
N ALA A 168 -14.57 -31.26 -53.98
CA ALA A 168 -13.91 -32.53 -54.30
C ALA A 168 -14.93 -33.61 -54.65
N GLY A 169 -15.25 -33.71 -55.95
CA GLY A 169 -16.14 -34.72 -56.50
C GLY A 169 -16.10 -34.69 -58.03
N SER A 170 -15.10 -35.41 -58.55
CA SER A 170 -14.99 -36.08 -59.86
C SER A 170 -15.39 -35.37 -61.15
#